data_AF-A0A3D6EDU8-F1
#
_entry.id   AF-A0A3D6EDU8-F1
#
_cell.length_a   1.000
_cell.length_b   1.000
_cell.length_c   1.000
_cell.angle_alpha   90.00
_cell.angle_beta   90.00
_cell.angle_gamma   90.00
#
_symmetry.space_group_name_H-M   'P 1'
#
loop_
_entity.id
_entity.type
_entity.pdbx_description
1 polymer ?
#
loop_
_entity_poly.entity_id
_entity_poly.type
_entity_poly.pdbx_seq_one_letter_code
_entity_poly.pdbx_strand_id
1 'polypeptide(L)'
;MLDDLRKDIAGLISLYEEQKHRADVLSLKLSKAEQDVRKYKEQITDLNLQIDNLHLMNAFMADTDRQGARQRIDKLMKEIDRCIELLEK
;
A
#
# COMPACT_ATOMS: atom_id res chain seq x y z
N MET A 1 45.27 -31.28 23.58
CA MET A 1 44.23 -30.85 24.56
C MET A 1 43.97 -29.35 24.50
N LEU A 2 44.91 -28.47 24.89
CA LEU A 2 44.70 -27.01 24.79
C LEU A 2 44.60 -26.52 23.33
N ASP A 3 45.38 -27.09 22.42
CA ASP A 3 45.34 -26.72 20.99
C ASP A 3 44.06 -27.19 20.29
N ASP A 4 43.52 -28.34 20.68
CA ASP A 4 42.26 -28.86 20.15
C ASP A 4 41.10 -27.98 20.59
N LEU A 5 41.06 -27.62 21.87
CA LEU A 5 40.07 -26.68 22.41
C LEU A 5 40.16 -25.31 21.71
N ARG A 6 41.37 -24.83 21.40
CA ARG A 6 41.56 -23.56 20.69
C ARG A 6 41.02 -23.62 19.26
N LYS A 7 41.17 -24.75 18.57
CA LYS A 7 40.59 -24.98 17.23
C LYS A 7 39.07 -25.03 17.30
N ASP A 8 38.51 -25.72 18.29
CA ASP A 8 37.06 -25.83 18.46
C ASP A 8 36.42 -24.46 18.75
N ILE A 9 37.05 -23.65 19.59
CA ILE A 9 36.60 -22.27 19.86
C ILE A 9 36.66 -21.42 18.57
N ALA A 10 37.74 -21.51 17.80
CA ALA A 10 37.85 -20.78 16.54
C ALA A 10 36.79 -21.21 15.52
N GLY A 11 36.50 -22.51 15.43
CA GLY A 11 35.43 -23.04 14.59
C GLY A 11 34.05 -22.55 15.02
N LEU A 12 33.78 -22.53 16.33
CA LEU A 12 32.53 -22.03 16.88
C LEU A 12 32.33 -20.54 16.59
N ILE A 13 33.38 -19.73 16.74
CA ILE A 13 33.35 -18.30 16.41
C ILE A 13 33.04 -18.10 14.93
N SER A 14 33.71 -18.85 14.04
CA SER A 14 33.47 -18.75 12.60
C SER A 14 32.03 -19.11 12.22
N LEU A 15 31.48 -20.19 12.78
CA LEU A 15 30.08 -20.57 12.56
C LEU A 15 29.11 -19.52 13.10
N TYR A 16 29.40 -18.95 14.27
CA TYR A 16 28.58 -17.87 14.84
C TYR A 16 28.59 -16.63 13.96
N GLU A 17 29.76 -16.21 13.47
CA GLU A 17 29.89 -15.05 12.59
C GLU A 17 29.16 -15.26 11.26
N GLU A 18 29.26 -16.46 10.68
CA GLU A 18 28.52 -16.81 9.47
C GLU A 18 27.00 -16.73 9.69
N GLN A 19 26.50 -17.31 10.78
CA GLN A 19 25.07 -17.29 11.07
C GLN A 19 24.56 -15.89 11.41
N LYS A 20 25.37 -15.10 12.14
CA LYS A 20 25.07 -13.70 12.40
C LYS A 20 24.96 -12.91 11.10
N HIS A 21 25.94 -13.05 10.20
CA HIS A 21 25.90 -12.41 8.89
C HIS A 21 24.66 -12.81 8.09
N ARG A 22 24.34 -14.11 8.08
CA ARG A 22 23.14 -14.62 7.41
C ARG A 22 21.85 -14.04 8.00
N ALA A 23 21.76 -13.92 9.33
CA ALA A 23 20.62 -13.31 10.00
C ALA A 23 20.48 -11.83 9.62
N ASP A 24 21.57 -11.07 9.58
CA ASP A 24 21.57 -9.67 9.18
C ASP A 24 21.09 -9.49 7.73
N VAL A 25 21.59 -10.34 6.81
CA VAL A 25 21.17 -10.33 5.40
C VAL A 25 19.69 -10.67 5.25
N LEU A 26 19.20 -11.68 5.97
CA LEU A 26 17.79 -12.06 5.93
C LEU A 26 16.89 -10.97 6.51
N SER A 27 17.32 -10.33 7.60
CA SER A 27 16.61 -9.20 8.21
C SER A 27 16.48 -8.02 7.24
N LEU A 28 17.56 -7.68 6.54
CA LEU A 28 17.54 -6.64 5.50
C LEU A 28 16.60 -7.00 4.34
N LYS A 29 16.65 -8.24 3.87
CA LYS A 29 15.75 -8.73 2.80
C LYS A 29 14.28 -8.69 3.23
N LEU A 30 13.99 -9.07 4.47
CA LEU A 30 12.63 -9.02 5.02
C LEU A 30 12.12 -7.57 5.09
N SER A 31 12.91 -6.67 5.66
CA SER A 31 12.57 -5.24 5.75
C SER A 31 12.27 -4.63 4.36
N LYS A 32 13.10 -4.95 3.37
CA LYS A 32 12.87 -4.53 1.97
C LYS A 32 11.57 -5.11 1.40
N ALA A 33 11.35 -6.42 1.57
CA ALA A 33 10.13 -7.06 1.08
C ALA A 33 8.87 -6.47 1.73
N GLU A 34 8.90 -6.17 3.03
CA GLU A 34 7.80 -5.51 3.72
C GLU A 34 7.53 -4.09 3.18
N GLN A 35 8.59 -3.33 2.88
CA GLN A 35 8.47 -2.01 2.26
C GLN A 35 7.84 -2.10 0.86
N ASP A 36 8.31 -3.05 0.04
CA ASP A 36 7.77 -3.28 -1.30
C ASP A 36 6.29 -3.69 -1.24
N VAL A 37 5.91 -4.57 -0.30
CA VAL A 37 4.50 -4.95 -0.08
C VAL A 37 3.63 -3.75 0.30
N ARG A 38 4.11 -2.87 1.18
CA ARG A 38 3.38 -1.64 1.54
C ARG A 38 3.17 -0.76 0.31
N LYS A 39 4.23 -0.52 -0.47
CA LYS A 39 4.16 0.26 -1.71
C LYS A 39 3.18 -0.33 -2.73
N TYR A 40 3.21 -1.64 -2.94
CA TYR A 40 2.28 -2.28 -3.88
C TYR A 40 0.83 -2.21 -3.39
N LYS A 41 0.57 -2.31 -2.09
CA LYS A 41 -0.78 -2.11 -1.54
C LYS A 41 -1.30 -0.70 -1.77
N GLU A 42 -0.46 0.31 -1.58
CA GLU A 42 -0.79 1.71 -1.87
C GLU A 42 -1.11 1.89 -3.37
N GLN A 43 -0.28 1.34 -4.26
CA GLN A 43 -0.52 1.38 -5.70
C GLN A 43 -1.82 0.68 -6.11
N ILE A 44 -2.13 -0.47 -5.53
CA ILE A 44 -3.41 -1.18 -5.78
C ILE A 44 -4.59 -0.30 -5.34
N THR A 45 -4.48 0.35 -4.20
CA THR A 45 -5.54 1.22 -3.68
C THR A 45 -5.77 2.40 -4.61
N ASP A 46 -4.69 3.05 -5.05
CA ASP A 46 -4.76 4.18 -6.00
C ASP A 46 -5.35 3.76 -7.36
N LEU A 47 -4.90 2.63 -7.91
CA LEU A 47 -5.44 2.09 -9.16
C LEU A 47 -6.92 1.72 -9.05
N ASN A 48 -7.35 1.15 -7.92
CA ASN A 48 -8.77 0.87 -7.69
C ASN A 48 -9.60 2.15 -7.65
N LEU A 49 -9.11 3.21 -7.00
CA LEU A 49 -9.77 4.52 -7.02
C LEU A 49 -9.86 5.08 -8.44
N GLN A 50 -8.81 4.93 -9.25
CA GLN A 50 -8.83 5.35 -10.65
C GLN A 50 -9.86 4.54 -11.47
N ILE A 51 -9.95 3.23 -11.25
CA ILE A 51 -10.93 2.36 -11.90
C ILE A 51 -12.36 2.77 -11.52
N ASP A 52 -12.63 3.00 -10.24
CA ASP A 52 -13.94 3.43 -9.75
C ASP A 52 -14.34 4.78 -10.35
N ASN A 53 -13.40 5.73 -10.41
CA ASN A 53 -13.60 7.02 -11.07
C ASN A 53 -13.92 6.86 -12.56
N LEU A 54 -13.21 5.99 -13.28
CA LEU A 54 -13.48 5.71 -14.69
C LEU A 54 -14.85 5.05 -14.88
N HIS A 55 -15.24 4.12 -14.00
CA HIS A 55 -16.58 3.51 -14.05
C HIS A 55 -17.68 4.53 -13.82
N LEU A 56 -17.52 5.41 -12.83
CA LEU A 56 -18.45 6.53 -12.62
C LEU A 56 -18.53 7.42 -13.86
N MET A 57 -17.39 7.87 -14.39
CA MET A 57 -17.35 8.70 -15.60
C MET A 57 -18.03 8.01 -16.79
N ASN A 58 -17.76 6.73 -17.02
CA ASN A 58 -18.38 5.98 -18.10
C ASN A 58 -19.89 5.82 -17.90
N ALA A 59 -20.36 5.58 -16.67
CA ALA A 59 -21.79 5.53 -16.37
C ALA A 59 -22.47 6.87 -16.68
N PHE A 60 -21.81 8.00 -16.39
CA PHE A 60 -22.33 9.33 -16.73
C PHE A 60 -22.22 9.68 -18.21
N MET A 61 -21.25 9.14 -18.94
CA MET A 61 -21.07 9.40 -20.38
C MET A 61 -21.87 8.48 -21.30
N ALA A 62 -22.20 7.27 -20.85
CA ALA A 62 -23.02 6.31 -21.59
C ALA A 62 -24.50 6.71 -21.62
N ASP A 63 -24.95 7.57 -20.71
CA ASP A 63 -26.28 8.17 -20.77
C ASP A 63 -26.32 9.15 -21.95
N THR A 64 -27.13 8.83 -22.97
CA THR A 64 -27.28 9.64 -24.19
C THR A 64 -27.91 11.01 -23.90
N ASP A 65 -28.42 11.20 -22.68
CA ASP A 65 -28.95 12.45 -22.14
C ASP A 65 -27.91 13.18 -21.26
N ARG A 66 -26.80 13.62 -21.86
CA ARG A 66 -25.77 14.41 -21.17
C ARG A 66 -26.32 15.66 -20.46
N GLN A 67 -27.40 16.25 -20.98
CA GLN A 67 -28.06 17.40 -20.35
C GLN A 67 -28.83 16.99 -19.09
N GLY A 68 -29.61 15.92 -19.15
CA GLY A 68 -30.31 15.39 -17.99
C GLY A 68 -29.37 14.87 -16.89
N ALA A 69 -28.29 14.19 -17.27
CA ALA A 69 -27.26 13.74 -16.33
C ALA A 69 -26.61 14.93 -15.60
N ARG A 70 -26.24 15.99 -16.33
CA ARG A 70 -25.65 17.20 -15.74
C ARG A 70 -26.62 17.95 -14.81
N GLN A 71 -27.90 18.03 -15.17
CA GLN A 71 -28.93 18.60 -14.30
C GLN A 71 -29.15 17.79 -13.02
N ARG A 72 -29.06 16.46 -13.08
CA ARG A 72 -29.14 15.60 -11.88
C ARG A 72 -27.93 15.82 -10.97
N ILE A 73 -26.73 15.97 -11.53
CA ILE A 73 -25.51 16.31 -10.76
C ILE A 73 -25.66 17.67 -10.07
N ASP A 74 -26.11 18.70 -10.78
CA ASP A 74 -26.31 20.04 -10.20
C ASP A 74 -27.36 20.01 -9.06
N LYS A 75 -28.40 19.19 -9.19
CA LYS A 75 -29.37 18.97 -8.10
C LYS A 75 -28.73 18.25 -6.91
N LEU A 76 -27.97 17.19 -7.16
CA LEU A 76 -27.29 16.43 -6.10
C LEU A 76 -26.29 17.32 -5.33
N MET A 77 -25.52 18.15 -6.05
CA MET A 77 -24.59 19.10 -5.43
C MET A 77 -25.32 20.11 -4.56
N LYS A 78 -26.43 20.69 -5.02
CA LYS A 78 -27.25 21.61 -4.21
C LYS A 78 -27.83 20.95 -2.96
N GLU A 79 -28.20 19.67 -3.02
CA GLU A 79 -28.66 18.94 -1.85
C GLU A 79 -27.51 18.65 -0.86
N ILE A 80 -26.33 18.32 -1.36
CA ILE A 80 -25.13 18.15 -0.54
C ILE A 80 -24.78 19.47 0.17
N ASP A 81 -24.74 20.60 -0.57
CA ASP A 81 -24.46 21.92 0.01
C ASP A 81 -25.48 22.26 1.12
N ARG A 82 -26.77 21.96 0.88
CA ARG A 82 -27.82 22.17 1.87
C ARG A 82 -27.66 21.28 3.11
N CYS A 83 -27.21 20.05 2.93
CA CYS A 83 -26.89 19.16 4.05
C CYS A 83 -25.66 19.64 4.84
N ILE A 84 -24.64 20.18 4.17
CA ILE A 84 -23.45 20.75 4.81
C ILE A 84 -23.85 21.99 5.64
N GLU A 85 -24.64 22.91 5.07
CA GLU A 85 -25.15 24.08 5.81
C GLU A 85 -25.98 23.70 7.05
N LEU A 86 -26.70 22.57 7.00
CA LEU A 86 -27.46 22.04 8.12
C LEU A 86 -26.58 21.39 9.19
N LEU A 87 -25.38 20.92 8.84
CA LEU A 87 -24.40 20.34 9.78
C LEU A 87 -23.50 21.40 10.43
N GLU A 88 -23.33 22.55 9.78
CA GLU A 88 -22.53 23.69 10.30
C GLU A 88 -23.34 24.67 11.17
N LYS A 89 -24.61 24.35 11.49
CA LYS A 89 -25.47 25.05 12.46
C LYS A 89 -25.62 24.25 13.76
#